data_AF-A0A380FDY8-F1
#
_entry.id   AF-A0A380FDY8-F1
#
_cell.length_a   1.000
_cell.length_b   1.000
_cell.length_c   1.000
_cell.angle_alpha   90.00
_cell.angle_beta   90.00
_cell.angle_gamma   90.00
#
_symmetry.space_group_name_H-M   'P 1'
#
loop_
_entity.id
_entity.type
_entity.pdbx_description
1 polymer ?
#
loop_
_entity_poly.entity_id
_entity_poly.type
_entity_poly.pdbx_seq_one_letter_code
_entity_poly.pdbx_strand_id
1 'polypeptide(L)'
;MQIIKTTFQKEKLGTVITTAGASGGVTYKPKMSKAEANEVIDDIIERLQEKDRLLPGGYLFLSDLMGNPSLLNRVGKLIATLYMDEELDAIVTIATKGISLANAVANVLNLPVVVIRKDNKVTEGSTVSINYVSGSSRKIETMVLSKRTLPENSNVLVVDDFMRAGGSINGVMNLMNEFKAHVKGVSVLVESKEVKQRLIEDYTSLVRLSDVDEYNQEFKVETGNSLTKFS
;
A
#
# COMPACT_ATOMS: atom_id res chain seq x y z
N MET A 1 -0.46 -23.53 -25.07
CA MET A 1 -0.40 -23.16 -23.64
C MET A 1 1.01 -23.27 -23.06
N GLN A 2 1.74 -24.35 -23.35
CA GLN A 2 3.13 -24.52 -22.91
C GLN A 2 4.05 -23.37 -23.36
N ILE A 3 3.91 -22.89 -24.60
CA ILE A 3 4.65 -21.73 -25.12
C ILE A 3 4.42 -20.47 -24.26
N ILE A 4 3.17 -20.13 -23.93
CA ILE A 4 2.84 -18.96 -23.10
C ILE A 4 3.46 -19.09 -21.70
N LYS A 5 3.33 -20.26 -21.06
CA LYS A 5 3.92 -20.52 -19.74
C LYS A 5 5.44 -20.40 -19.78
N THR A 6 6.09 -20.98 -20.78
CA THR A 6 7.55 -20.93 -20.95
C THR A 6 8.03 -19.51 -21.22
N THR A 7 7.35 -18.75 -22.07
CA THR A 7 7.68 -17.33 -22.33
C THR A 7 7.50 -16.50 -21.07
N PHE A 8 6.39 -16.63 -20.35
CA PHE A 8 6.14 -15.85 -19.13
C PHE A 8 7.15 -16.14 -18.02
N GLN A 9 7.58 -17.41 -17.88
CA GLN A 9 8.65 -17.78 -16.95
C GLN A 9 10.01 -17.25 -17.41
N LYS A 10 10.33 -17.37 -18.69
CA LYS A 10 11.61 -16.89 -19.26
C LYS A 10 11.77 -15.38 -19.14
N GLU A 11 10.71 -14.64 -19.43
CA GLU A 11 10.65 -13.18 -19.34
C GLU A 11 10.35 -12.68 -17.92
N LYS A 12 10.26 -13.58 -16.92
CA LYS A 12 9.98 -13.27 -15.49
C LYS A 12 8.70 -12.45 -15.26
N LEU A 13 7.73 -12.56 -16.16
CA LEU A 13 6.48 -11.78 -16.13
C LEU A 13 5.49 -12.28 -15.06
N GLY A 14 5.68 -13.49 -14.54
CA GLY A 14 4.83 -14.08 -13.50
C GLY A 14 4.70 -15.59 -13.61
N THR A 15 3.72 -16.15 -12.90
CA THR A 15 3.48 -17.59 -12.86
C THR A 15 2.15 -17.93 -13.51
N VAL A 16 2.16 -18.92 -14.40
CA VAL A 16 0.94 -19.48 -14.98
C VAL A 16 0.67 -20.84 -14.31
N ILE A 17 -0.41 -20.90 -13.54
CA ILE A 17 -0.86 -22.08 -12.80
C ILE A 17 -1.98 -22.75 -13.59
N THR A 18 -1.88 -24.06 -13.77
CA THR A 18 -2.91 -24.85 -14.46
C THR A 18 -3.53 -25.81 -13.45
N THR A 19 -4.84 -25.72 -13.29
CA THR A 19 -5.62 -26.65 -12.46
C THR A 19 -6.28 -27.68 -13.38
N ALA A 20 -6.04 -28.97 -13.14
CA ALA A 20 -6.59 -30.05 -13.96
C ALA A 20 -8.06 -30.36 -13.60
N GLY A 21 -8.80 -30.94 -14.55
CA GLY A 21 -10.20 -31.37 -14.37
C GLY A 21 -11.19 -30.60 -15.26
N ALA A 22 -12.45 -31.06 -15.31
CA ALA A 22 -13.50 -30.45 -16.13
C ALA A 22 -13.86 -29.01 -15.71
N SER A 23 -13.74 -28.70 -14.42
CA SER A 23 -13.85 -27.34 -13.87
C SER A 23 -12.49 -26.66 -13.67
N GLY A 24 -11.43 -27.25 -14.26
CA GLY A 24 -10.08 -26.71 -14.21
C GLY A 24 -9.93 -25.47 -15.08
N GLY A 25 -8.74 -24.89 -15.07
CA GLY A 25 -8.48 -23.64 -15.79
C GLY A 25 -7.04 -23.18 -15.67
N VAL A 26 -6.81 -21.94 -16.10
CA VAL A 26 -5.51 -21.29 -16.01
C VAL A 26 -5.62 -19.98 -15.27
N THR A 27 -4.79 -19.84 -14.25
CA THR A 27 -4.63 -18.61 -13.48
C THR A 27 -3.26 -18.04 -13.78
N TYR A 28 -3.21 -16.78 -14.18
CA TYR A 28 -1.98 -16.02 -14.28
C TYR A 28 -1.82 -15.16 -13.03
N LYS A 29 -0.69 -15.36 -12.33
CA LYS A 29 -0.25 -14.53 -11.21
C LYS A 29 0.89 -13.63 -11.68
N PRO A 30 0.66 -12.35 -12.00
CA PRO A 30 1.73 -11.44 -12.39
C PRO A 30 2.74 -11.32 -11.25
N LYS A 31 4.03 -11.47 -11.54
CA LYS A 31 5.10 -11.21 -10.57
C LYS A 31 6.10 -10.23 -11.17
N MET A 32 6.80 -9.55 -10.28
CA MET A 32 7.95 -8.71 -10.56
C MET A 32 9.21 -9.40 -10.05
N SER A 33 10.30 -9.35 -10.80
CA SER A 33 11.59 -9.83 -10.30
C SER A 33 12.23 -8.80 -9.35
N LYS A 34 13.17 -9.24 -8.50
CA LYS A 34 13.90 -8.33 -7.60
C LYS A 34 14.65 -7.23 -8.35
N ALA A 35 15.18 -7.53 -9.53
CA ALA A 35 15.88 -6.56 -10.36
C ALA A 35 14.92 -5.45 -10.87
N GLU A 36 13.77 -5.84 -11.42
CA GLU A 36 12.74 -4.87 -11.84
C GLU A 36 12.20 -4.07 -10.64
N ALA A 37 12.05 -4.71 -9.47
CA ALA A 37 11.63 -4.02 -8.25
C ALA A 37 12.64 -2.97 -7.80
N ASN A 38 13.95 -3.25 -7.89
CA ASN A 38 15.00 -2.26 -7.66
C ASN A 38 14.87 -1.07 -8.61
N GLU A 39 14.71 -1.32 -9.92
CA GLU A 39 14.55 -0.25 -10.92
C GLU A 39 13.33 0.65 -10.65
N VAL A 40 12.23 0.07 -10.16
CA VAL A 40 11.04 0.83 -9.76
C VAL A 40 11.33 1.68 -8.52
N ILE A 41 12.04 1.13 -7.54
CA ILE A 41 12.42 1.87 -6.32
C ILE A 41 13.39 3.01 -6.65
N ASP A 42 14.38 2.77 -7.51
CA ASP A 42 15.36 3.77 -7.93
C ASP A 42 14.67 4.95 -8.64
N ASP A 43 13.71 4.69 -9.54
CA ASP A 43 12.88 5.73 -10.19
C ASP A 43 12.03 6.52 -9.18
N ILE A 44 11.50 5.87 -8.13
CA ILE A 44 10.79 6.58 -7.05
C ILE A 44 11.75 7.45 -6.25
N ILE A 45 12.92 6.93 -5.87
CA ILE A 45 13.95 7.67 -5.12
C ILE A 45 14.37 8.91 -5.92
N GLU A 46 14.71 8.75 -7.19
CA GLU A 46 15.13 9.85 -8.07
C GLU A 46 14.08 10.96 -8.11
N ARG A 47 12.80 10.61 -8.32
CA ARG A 47 11.70 11.58 -8.32
C ARG A 47 11.54 12.27 -6.98
N LEU A 48 11.58 11.52 -5.88
CA LEU A 48 11.32 12.06 -4.54
C LEU A 48 12.47 12.89 -3.98
N GLN A 49 13.69 12.74 -4.50
CA GLN A 49 14.88 13.46 -4.05
C GLN A 49 14.91 14.94 -4.51
N GLU A 50 13.93 15.39 -5.30
CA GLU A 50 13.77 16.79 -5.71
C GLU A 50 13.49 17.70 -4.49
N LYS A 51 14.34 18.71 -4.27
CA LYS A 51 14.36 19.50 -3.02
C LYS A 51 13.06 20.25 -2.72
N ASP A 52 12.32 20.68 -3.74
CA ASP A 52 11.06 21.44 -3.60
C ASP A 52 9.87 20.60 -3.12
N ARG A 53 10.09 19.29 -2.91
CA ARG A 53 9.06 18.38 -2.39
C ARG A 53 8.91 18.42 -0.88
N LEU A 54 9.89 18.94 -0.13
CA LEU A 54 9.79 18.98 1.33
C LEU A 54 8.73 20.00 1.78
N LEU A 55 7.75 19.51 2.52
CA LEU A 55 6.63 20.27 3.05
C LEU A 55 6.75 20.42 4.58
N PRO A 56 6.13 21.46 5.17
CA PRO A 56 6.12 21.65 6.61
C PRO A 56 5.67 20.42 7.39
N GLY A 57 6.36 20.12 8.48
CA GLY A 57 6.11 18.97 9.35
C GLY A 57 6.83 17.68 8.94
N GLY A 58 7.75 17.76 7.98
CA GLY A 58 8.56 16.65 7.48
C GLY A 58 7.80 15.74 6.51
N TYR A 59 6.94 16.32 5.68
CA TYR A 59 6.16 15.60 4.66
C TYR A 59 6.77 15.80 3.28
N LEU A 60 6.54 14.85 2.37
CA LEU A 60 6.86 15.03 0.96
C LEU A 60 5.60 15.33 0.15
N PHE A 61 5.74 16.16 -0.88
CA PHE A 61 4.75 16.30 -1.92
C PHE A 61 4.74 15.04 -2.82
N LEU A 62 3.71 14.20 -2.65
CA LEU A 62 3.53 12.93 -3.38
C LEU A 62 2.44 12.98 -4.46
N SER A 63 1.71 14.09 -4.57
CA SER A 63 0.46 14.13 -5.33
C SER A 63 0.64 13.91 -6.84
N ASP A 64 1.76 14.33 -7.40
CA ASP A 64 2.13 14.09 -8.79
C ASP A 64 2.46 12.61 -9.05
N LEU A 65 3.17 11.95 -8.13
CA LEU A 65 3.43 10.50 -8.20
C LEU A 65 2.10 9.72 -8.09
N MET A 66 1.23 10.10 -7.16
CA MET A 66 -0.10 9.49 -6.97
C MET A 66 -1.08 9.79 -8.12
N GLY A 67 -0.76 10.78 -8.96
CA GLY A 67 -1.50 11.11 -10.16
C GLY A 67 -0.95 10.46 -11.43
N ASN A 68 0.21 9.78 -11.38
CA ASN A 68 0.88 9.21 -12.54
C ASN A 68 0.48 7.73 -12.75
N PRO A 69 -0.35 7.39 -13.75
CA PRO A 69 -0.83 6.02 -13.94
C PRO A 69 0.29 5.04 -14.30
N SER A 70 1.28 5.48 -15.08
CA SER A 70 2.41 4.63 -15.49
C SER A 70 3.25 4.21 -14.29
N LEU A 71 3.56 5.16 -13.40
CA LEU A 71 4.26 4.88 -12.16
C LEU A 71 3.41 4.01 -11.24
N LEU A 72 2.15 4.36 -11.02
CA LEU A 72 1.25 3.59 -10.16
C LEU A 72 1.05 2.15 -10.64
N ASN A 73 1.00 1.88 -11.94
CA ASN A 73 0.92 0.51 -12.44
C ASN A 73 2.17 -0.31 -12.06
N ARG A 74 3.36 0.28 -12.14
CA ARG A 74 4.62 -0.37 -11.74
C ARG A 74 4.68 -0.58 -10.23
N VAL A 75 4.35 0.46 -9.45
CA VAL A 75 4.30 0.41 -7.98
C VAL A 75 3.25 -0.60 -7.49
N GLY A 76 2.06 -0.58 -8.09
CA GLY A 76 0.97 -1.50 -7.80
C GLY A 76 1.38 -2.94 -8.07
N LYS A 77 2.04 -3.21 -9.20
CA LYS A 77 2.60 -4.53 -9.52
C LYS A 77 3.69 -4.97 -8.52
N LEU A 78 4.54 -4.05 -8.09
CA LEU A 78 5.56 -4.33 -7.08
C LEU A 78 4.90 -4.76 -5.77
N ILE A 79 4.00 -3.94 -5.21
CA ILE A 79 3.31 -4.25 -3.95
C ILE A 79 2.51 -5.54 -4.09
N ALA A 80 1.74 -5.71 -5.17
CA ALA A 80 0.99 -6.93 -5.42
C ALA A 80 1.89 -8.18 -5.46
N THR A 81 3.10 -8.07 -6.03
CA THR A 81 4.07 -9.18 -6.06
C THR A 81 4.45 -9.62 -4.65
N LEU A 82 4.61 -8.69 -3.71
CA LEU A 82 5.01 -8.98 -2.32
C LEU A 82 3.94 -9.74 -1.54
N TYR A 83 2.67 -9.62 -1.94
CA TYR A 83 1.51 -10.21 -1.27
C TYR A 83 0.74 -11.21 -2.16
N MET A 84 1.30 -11.61 -3.30
CA MET A 84 0.66 -12.44 -4.33
C MET A 84 0.27 -13.85 -3.87
N ASP A 85 0.94 -14.31 -2.81
CA ASP A 85 0.75 -15.63 -2.23
C ASP A 85 0.01 -15.57 -0.89
N GLU A 86 -0.37 -14.37 -0.42
CA GLU A 86 -1.29 -14.20 0.69
C GLU A 86 -2.74 -14.42 0.24
N GLU A 87 -3.56 -14.96 1.13
CA GLU A 87 -5.01 -15.01 0.94
C GLU A 87 -5.60 -13.64 1.30
N LEU A 88 -6.10 -12.92 0.30
CA LEU A 88 -6.62 -11.56 0.44
C LEU A 88 -8.00 -11.46 -0.21
N ASP A 89 -8.92 -10.76 0.45
CA ASP A 89 -10.29 -10.50 0.00
C ASP A 89 -10.49 -9.04 -0.42
N ALA A 90 -9.70 -8.10 0.12
CA ALA A 90 -9.81 -6.68 -0.22
C ALA A 90 -8.50 -5.91 0.06
N ILE A 91 -8.33 -4.80 -0.66
CA ILE A 91 -7.32 -3.79 -0.38
C ILE A 91 -7.97 -2.65 0.41
N VAL A 92 -7.42 -2.32 1.57
CA VAL A 92 -7.95 -1.28 2.46
C VAL A 92 -7.03 -0.06 2.42
N THR A 93 -7.61 1.13 2.32
CA THR A 93 -6.86 2.40 2.39
C THR A 93 -7.70 3.47 3.08
N ILE A 94 -7.07 4.57 3.49
CA ILE A 94 -7.76 5.74 4.05
C ILE A 94 -7.82 6.83 2.98
N ALA A 95 -8.96 7.50 2.87
CA ALA A 95 -9.10 8.64 2.00
C ALA A 95 -8.11 9.78 2.36
N THR A 96 -7.48 10.46 1.40
CA THR A 96 -7.79 10.43 -0.06
C THR A 96 -6.62 9.99 -0.95
N LYS A 97 -5.37 10.31 -0.59
CA LYS A 97 -4.23 10.15 -1.50
C LYS A 97 -3.89 8.69 -1.79
N GLY A 98 -3.97 7.82 -0.78
CA GLY A 98 -3.71 6.38 -0.92
C GLY A 98 -4.67 5.63 -1.84
N ILE A 99 -5.82 6.22 -2.22
CA ILE A 99 -6.84 5.57 -3.07
C ILE A 99 -6.27 5.14 -4.43
N SER A 100 -5.52 6.02 -5.10
CA SER A 100 -4.96 5.70 -6.43
C SER A 100 -3.96 4.55 -6.35
N LEU A 101 -3.14 4.52 -5.29
CA LEU A 101 -2.18 3.44 -5.04
C LEU A 101 -2.89 2.13 -4.71
N ALA A 102 -3.89 2.16 -3.82
CA ALA A 102 -4.69 0.99 -3.47
C ALA A 102 -5.39 0.39 -4.69
N ASN A 103 -5.96 1.23 -5.57
CA ASN A 103 -6.55 0.78 -6.83
C ASN A 103 -5.53 0.12 -7.76
N ALA A 104 -4.31 0.65 -7.85
CA ALA A 104 -3.27 0.05 -8.67
C ALA A 104 -2.85 -1.33 -8.16
N VAL A 105 -2.76 -1.52 -6.84
CA VAL A 105 -2.50 -2.83 -6.21
C VAL A 105 -3.66 -3.80 -6.43
N ALA A 106 -4.88 -3.34 -6.15
CA ALA A 106 -6.11 -4.10 -6.30
C ALA A 106 -6.33 -4.59 -7.74
N ASN A 107 -6.01 -3.76 -8.73
CA ASN A 107 -6.12 -4.13 -10.14
C ASN A 107 -5.21 -5.31 -10.52
N VAL A 108 -4.01 -5.40 -9.91
CA VAL A 108 -3.07 -6.50 -10.17
C VAL A 108 -3.50 -7.78 -9.43
N LEU A 109 -4.00 -7.66 -8.20
CA LEU A 109 -4.49 -8.79 -7.40
C LEU A 109 -5.91 -9.22 -7.76
N ASN A 110 -6.61 -8.43 -8.59
CA ASN A 110 -8.02 -8.61 -8.95
C ASN A 110 -8.94 -8.68 -7.71
N LEU A 111 -8.79 -7.71 -6.81
CA LEU A 111 -9.55 -7.60 -5.56
C LEU A 111 -10.31 -6.27 -5.48
N PRO A 112 -11.42 -6.19 -4.70
CA PRO A 112 -12.08 -4.93 -4.41
C PRO A 112 -11.22 -4.00 -3.54
N VAL A 113 -11.48 -2.70 -3.65
CA VAL A 113 -10.90 -1.67 -2.78
C VAL A 113 -11.94 -1.19 -1.77
N VAL A 114 -11.52 -1.14 -0.51
CA VAL A 114 -12.28 -0.60 0.62
C VAL A 114 -11.63 0.70 1.08
N VAL A 115 -12.38 1.79 0.98
CA VAL A 115 -11.90 3.13 1.34
C VAL A 115 -12.51 3.56 2.67
N ILE A 116 -11.65 3.70 3.68
CA ILE A 116 -11.99 4.26 4.98
C ILE A 116 -12.09 5.78 4.85
N ARG A 117 -13.15 6.34 5.43
CA ARG A 117 -13.47 7.77 5.31
C ARG A 117 -13.18 8.50 6.62
N LYS A 118 -12.96 9.82 6.54
CA LYS A 118 -12.73 10.66 7.72
C LYS A 118 -14.00 11.32 8.27
N ASP A 119 -15.09 11.20 7.52
CA ASP A 119 -16.38 11.81 7.78
C ASP A 119 -17.50 10.81 7.47
N ASN A 120 -18.55 10.83 8.28
CA ASN A 120 -19.74 10.03 8.01
C ASN A 120 -20.57 10.67 6.88
N LYS A 121 -21.16 9.86 5.98
CA LYS A 121 -22.21 10.32 5.06
C LYS A 121 -23.47 9.49 5.24
N VAL A 122 -24.60 10.18 5.21
CA VAL A 122 -25.94 9.58 5.31
C VAL A 122 -26.16 8.46 4.27
N THR A 123 -25.51 8.55 3.12
CA THR A 123 -25.60 7.57 2.01
C THR A 123 -24.99 6.20 2.33
N GLU A 124 -24.22 6.06 3.42
CA GLU A 124 -23.48 4.84 3.76
C GLU A 124 -24.25 3.87 4.68
N GLY A 125 -25.40 4.29 5.20
CA GLY A 125 -26.19 3.49 6.14
C GLY A 125 -25.51 3.29 7.49
N SER A 126 -25.50 2.05 8.00
CA SER A 126 -24.89 1.73 9.30
C SER A 126 -23.37 1.69 9.19
N THR A 127 -22.70 2.48 10.03
CA THR A 127 -21.24 2.64 10.03
C THR A 127 -20.62 2.22 11.36
N VAL A 128 -19.37 1.81 11.31
CA VAL A 128 -18.47 1.72 12.46
C VAL A 128 -17.55 2.93 12.43
N SER A 129 -17.32 3.54 13.58
CA SER A 129 -16.41 4.68 13.70
C SER A 129 -15.44 4.48 14.86
N ILE A 130 -14.18 4.83 14.63
CA ILE A 130 -13.15 4.85 15.67
C ILE A 130 -12.45 6.21 15.68
N ASN A 131 -11.85 6.54 16.82
CA ASN A 131 -10.99 7.71 16.95
C ASN A 131 -9.52 7.26 16.99
N TYR A 132 -8.64 8.01 16.34
CA TYR A 132 -7.21 7.75 16.32
C TYR A 132 -6.42 9.05 16.39
N VAL A 133 -5.15 8.97 16.79
CA VAL A 133 -4.26 10.12 16.78
C VAL A 133 -3.51 10.16 15.45
N SER A 134 -3.78 11.19 14.66
CA SER A 134 -3.14 11.39 13.37
C SER A 134 -1.68 11.82 13.54
N GLY A 135 -0.77 11.13 12.87
CA GLY A 135 0.66 11.45 12.91
C GLY A 135 0.99 12.82 12.30
N SER A 136 0.10 13.36 11.46
CA SER A 136 0.28 14.62 10.75
C SER A 136 -0.28 15.81 11.51
N SER A 137 -1.52 15.71 11.98
CA SER A 137 -2.15 16.82 12.70
C SER A 137 -1.86 16.79 14.20
N ARG A 138 -1.40 15.65 14.75
CA ARG A 138 -1.36 15.34 16.20
C ARG A 138 -2.70 15.59 16.89
N LYS A 139 -3.79 15.59 16.13
CA LYS A 139 -5.16 15.71 16.62
C LYS A 139 -5.83 14.34 16.59
N ILE A 140 -6.89 14.25 17.38
CA ILE A 140 -7.83 13.14 17.29
C ILE A 140 -8.61 13.32 15.99
N GLU A 141 -8.49 12.35 15.09
CA GLU A 141 -9.28 12.23 13.87
C GLU A 141 -10.19 11.01 13.99
N THR A 142 -11.29 10.99 13.23
CA THR A 142 -12.24 9.89 13.20
C THR A 142 -12.09 9.13 11.90
N MET A 143 -12.12 7.80 11.95
CA MET A 143 -12.27 6.93 10.79
C MET A 143 -13.65 6.31 10.79
N VAL A 144 -14.26 6.21 9.62
CA VAL A 144 -15.61 5.70 9.43
C VAL A 144 -15.62 4.72 8.26
N LEU A 145 -16.24 3.56 8.46
CA LEU A 145 -16.47 2.57 7.42
C LEU A 145 -17.88 1.99 7.52
N SER A 146 -18.56 1.79 6.39
CA SER A 146 -19.88 1.17 6.37
C SER A 146 -19.77 -0.33 6.66
N LYS A 147 -20.70 -0.86 7.46
CA LYS A 147 -20.78 -2.30 7.77
C LYS A 147 -21.01 -3.17 6.53
N ARG A 148 -21.40 -2.56 5.41
CA ARG A 148 -21.67 -3.26 4.14
C ARG A 148 -20.47 -3.32 3.21
N THR A 149 -19.39 -2.58 3.50
CA THR A 149 -18.23 -2.45 2.59
C THR A 149 -17.25 -3.60 2.72
N LEU A 150 -17.20 -4.28 3.87
CA LEU A 150 -16.28 -5.37 4.13
C LEU A 150 -17.01 -6.49 4.89
N PRO A 151 -17.03 -7.74 4.37
CA PRO A 151 -17.54 -8.90 5.10
C PRO A 151 -16.76 -9.17 6.40
N GLU A 152 -17.41 -9.82 7.37
CA GLU A 152 -16.71 -10.27 8.58
C GLU A 152 -15.64 -11.33 8.24
N ASN A 153 -14.53 -11.32 8.97
CA ASN A 153 -13.40 -12.24 8.81
C ASN A 153 -12.65 -12.12 7.47
N SER A 154 -12.87 -11.05 6.69
CA SER A 154 -12.10 -10.82 5.47
C SER A 154 -10.62 -10.63 5.77
N ASN A 155 -9.78 -11.22 4.93
CA ASN A 155 -8.35 -11.00 4.92
C ASN A 155 -8.04 -9.75 4.09
N VAL A 156 -7.32 -8.79 4.66
CA VAL A 156 -7.11 -7.49 4.03
C VAL A 156 -5.64 -7.08 3.98
N LEU A 157 -5.26 -6.39 2.90
CA LEU A 157 -3.98 -5.71 2.77
C LEU A 157 -4.21 -4.20 2.92
N VAL A 158 -3.58 -3.58 3.91
CA VAL A 158 -3.64 -2.13 4.09
C VAL A 158 -2.59 -1.45 3.22
N VAL A 159 -3.00 -0.46 2.42
CA VAL A 159 -2.12 0.30 1.54
C VAL A 159 -2.27 1.80 1.82
N ASP A 160 -1.15 2.50 2.04
CA ASP A 160 -1.13 3.94 2.30
C ASP A 160 0.03 4.64 1.57
N ASP A 161 -0.08 5.96 1.35
CA ASP A 161 0.95 6.71 0.62
C ASP A 161 2.14 7.08 1.51
N PHE A 162 1.89 7.52 2.74
CA PHE A 162 2.95 8.00 3.64
C PHE A 162 2.72 7.57 5.09
N MET A 163 3.71 6.90 5.68
CA MET A 163 3.71 6.55 7.09
C MET A 163 4.74 7.31 7.90
N ARG A 164 4.26 8.07 8.89
CA ARG A 164 5.11 8.63 9.95
C ARG A 164 5.22 7.66 11.13
N ALA A 165 4.62 7.96 12.28
CA ALA A 165 4.67 7.09 13.46
C ALA A 165 3.82 5.80 13.34
N GLY A 166 2.93 5.71 12.35
CA GLY A 166 2.00 4.58 12.18
C GLY A 166 0.64 4.77 12.86
N GLY A 167 0.32 5.97 13.39
CA GLY A 167 -0.94 6.21 14.12
C GLY A 167 -2.20 6.00 13.27
N SER A 168 -2.19 6.43 12.00
CA SER A 168 -3.29 6.18 11.07
C SER A 168 -3.47 4.69 10.80
N ILE A 169 -2.39 3.97 10.50
CA ILE A 169 -2.43 2.52 10.27
C ILE A 169 -2.90 1.77 11.51
N ASN A 170 -2.47 2.17 12.71
CA ASN A 170 -2.98 1.61 13.95
C ASN A 170 -4.50 1.85 14.12
N GLY A 171 -4.97 3.04 13.72
CA GLY A 171 -6.41 3.30 13.55
C GLY A 171 -7.06 2.29 12.61
N VAL A 172 -6.52 2.11 11.41
CA VAL A 172 -7.05 1.11 10.45
C VAL A 172 -7.11 -0.28 11.07
N MET A 173 -6.05 -0.74 11.74
CA MET A 173 -6.03 -2.05 12.39
C MET A 173 -7.13 -2.19 13.44
N ASN A 174 -7.31 -1.17 14.29
CA ASN A 174 -8.41 -1.15 15.27
C ASN A 174 -9.79 -1.18 14.59
N LEU A 175 -9.96 -0.44 13.49
CA LEU A 175 -11.21 -0.47 12.74
C LEU A 175 -11.44 -1.84 12.09
N MET A 176 -10.41 -2.47 11.53
CA MET A 176 -10.52 -3.82 10.96
C MET A 176 -10.90 -4.86 12.03
N ASN A 177 -10.40 -4.70 13.25
CA ASN A 177 -10.76 -5.56 14.38
C ASN A 177 -12.27 -5.49 14.72
N GLU A 178 -12.91 -4.32 14.59
CA GLU A 178 -14.37 -4.18 14.76
C GLU A 178 -15.17 -4.96 13.70
N PHE A 179 -14.57 -5.23 12.53
CA PHE A 179 -15.13 -6.08 11.47
C PHE A 179 -14.65 -7.54 11.58
N LYS A 180 -13.87 -7.88 12.62
CA LYS A 180 -13.16 -9.16 12.78
C LYS A 180 -12.26 -9.49 11.58
N ALA A 181 -11.89 -8.48 10.79
CA ALA A 181 -11.06 -8.66 9.61
C ALA A 181 -9.60 -8.92 10.01
N HIS A 182 -8.89 -9.70 9.19
CA HIS A 182 -7.50 -10.07 9.41
C HIS A 182 -6.59 -9.22 8.54
N VAL A 183 -5.81 -8.34 9.14
CA VAL A 183 -4.78 -7.58 8.41
C VAL A 183 -3.61 -8.52 8.11
N LYS A 184 -3.47 -8.93 6.84
CA LYS A 184 -2.38 -9.81 6.37
C LYS A 184 -1.09 -9.06 6.07
N GLY A 185 -1.18 -7.74 5.94
CA GLY A 185 -0.03 -6.90 5.72
C GLY A 185 -0.37 -5.43 5.66
N VAL A 186 0.68 -4.63 5.77
CA VAL A 186 0.65 -3.19 5.58
C VAL A 186 1.73 -2.84 4.58
N SER A 187 1.37 -2.09 3.53
CA SER A 187 2.32 -1.61 2.54
C SER A 187 2.18 -0.10 2.37
N VAL A 188 3.29 0.62 2.46
CA VAL A 188 3.33 2.06 2.27
C VAL A 188 4.34 2.45 1.21
N LEU A 189 4.04 3.50 0.45
CA LEU A 189 4.99 4.01 -0.53
C LEU A 189 6.21 4.60 0.19
N VAL A 190 5.99 5.55 1.10
CA VAL A 190 7.05 6.23 1.84
C VAL A 190 6.88 6.01 3.34
N GLU A 191 7.96 5.64 4.04
CA GLU A 191 8.03 5.71 5.50
C GLU A 191 8.94 6.86 5.98
N SER A 192 8.67 7.42 7.15
CA SER A 192 9.57 8.35 7.84
C SER A 192 10.46 7.59 8.81
N LYS A 193 11.80 7.72 8.70
CA LYS A 193 12.77 7.12 9.63
C LYS A 193 12.69 7.76 11.02
N GLU A 194 12.63 9.09 11.06
CA GLU A 194 12.70 9.88 12.29
C GLU A 194 11.35 9.98 12.99
N VAL A 195 11.10 9.03 13.89
CA VAL A 195 9.94 9.06 14.79
C VAL A 195 10.38 8.81 16.21
N LYS A 196 9.78 9.53 17.17
CA LYS A 196 10.07 9.33 18.61
C LYS A 196 9.69 7.93 19.08
N GLN A 197 8.57 7.42 18.56
CA GLN A 197 8.05 6.10 18.85
C GLN A 197 7.34 5.59 17.60
N ARG A 198 7.71 4.38 17.17
CA ARG A 198 7.00 3.65 16.13
C ARG A 198 5.84 2.90 16.78
N LEU A 199 4.65 2.97 16.17
CA LEU A 199 3.43 2.35 16.70
C LEU A 199 3.10 1.00 16.04
N ILE A 200 3.79 0.65 14.97
CA ILE A 200 3.64 -0.62 14.24
C ILE A 200 5.01 -1.18 13.86
N GLU A 201 5.17 -2.50 13.92
CA GLU A 201 6.46 -3.15 13.59
C GLU A 201 6.40 -3.92 12.27
N ASP A 202 5.29 -4.60 12.00
CA ASP A 202 5.11 -5.38 10.77
C ASP A 202 4.48 -4.53 9.66
N TYR A 203 5.34 -3.94 8.85
CA TYR A 203 4.94 -3.18 7.67
C TYR A 203 6.00 -3.26 6.58
N THR A 204 5.58 -2.98 5.36
CA THR A 204 6.44 -2.90 4.19
C THR A 204 6.48 -1.47 3.67
N SER A 205 7.67 -0.91 3.47
CA SER A 205 7.91 0.40 2.87
C SER A 205 8.69 0.25 1.57
N LEU A 206 8.30 0.97 0.52
CA LEU A 206 9.08 0.98 -0.73
C LEU A 206 10.31 1.87 -0.62
N VAL A 207 10.12 3.07 -0.09
CA VAL A 207 11.19 4.02 0.19
C VAL A 207 11.07 4.60 1.59
N ARG A 208 12.18 5.15 2.08
CA ARG A 208 12.33 5.72 3.41
C ARG A 208 12.85 7.15 3.30
N LEU A 209 12.15 8.08 3.95
CA LEU A 209 12.58 9.44 4.18
C LEU A 209 13.45 9.51 5.44
N SER A 210 14.63 10.08 5.33
CA SER A 210 15.61 10.22 6.42
C SER A 210 16.33 11.58 6.36
N ASP A 211 17.02 11.90 7.46
CA ASP A 211 17.86 13.09 7.62
C ASP A 211 17.10 14.38 7.29
N VAL A 212 15.87 14.51 7.81
CA VAL A 212 14.96 15.62 7.44
C VAL A 212 15.33 16.89 8.21
N ASP A 213 15.77 17.90 7.45
CA ASP A 213 16.01 19.25 7.92
C ASP A 213 15.08 20.24 7.20
N GLU A 214 13.97 20.58 7.87
CA GLU A 214 12.98 21.53 7.35
C GLU A 214 13.56 22.94 7.19
N TYR A 215 14.57 23.32 7.99
CA TYR A 215 15.17 24.65 7.95
C TYR A 215 16.08 24.80 6.73
N ASN A 216 16.93 23.81 6.47
CA ASN A 216 17.86 23.83 5.34
C ASN A 216 17.25 23.26 4.03
N GLN A 217 16.02 22.76 4.07
CA GLN A 217 15.37 22.06 2.95
C GLN A 217 16.20 20.88 2.46
N GLU A 218 16.73 20.11 3.42
CA GLU A 218 17.55 18.93 3.16
C GLU A 218 16.84 17.68 3.67
N PHE A 219 16.97 16.60 2.92
CA PHE A 219 16.46 15.28 3.27
C PHE A 219 17.10 14.24 2.36
N LYS A 220 16.96 12.97 2.73
CA LYS A 220 17.35 11.82 1.91
C LYS A 220 16.17 10.90 1.68
N VAL A 221 16.13 10.32 0.49
CA VAL A 221 15.22 9.23 0.15
C VAL A 221 16.07 7.99 -0.10
N GLU A 222 15.84 6.98 0.72
CA GLU A 222 16.57 5.72 0.71
C GLU A 222 15.61 4.59 0.38
N THR A 223 16.16 3.44 0.01
CA THR A 223 15.38 2.20 -0.11
C THR A 223 14.70 1.85 1.21
N GLY A 224 13.42 1.47 1.13
CA GLY A 224 12.66 0.95 2.26
C GLY A 224 13.02 -0.51 2.57
N ASN A 225 12.11 -1.23 3.23
CA ASN A 225 12.33 -2.64 3.57
C ASN A 225 11.71 -3.63 2.55
N SER A 226 11.03 -3.16 1.50
CA SER A 226 10.30 -4.01 0.55
C SER A 226 11.16 -5.07 -0.16
N LEU A 227 12.40 -4.73 -0.52
CA LEU A 227 13.30 -5.62 -1.26
C LEU A 227 13.77 -6.83 -0.45
N THR A 228 13.64 -6.80 0.88
CA THR A 228 13.99 -7.94 1.72
C THR A 228 12.96 -9.06 1.61
N LYS A 229 11.74 -8.75 1.14
CA LYS A 229 10.67 -9.72 0.91
C LYS A 229 10.80 -10.48 -0.42
N PHE A 230 11.71 -10.07 -1.31
CA PHE A 230 11.99 -10.83 -2.53
C PHE A 230 12.99 -11.94 -2.23
N SER A 231 12.54 -13.19 -2.46
CA SER A 231 13.34 -14.42 -2.46
C SER A 231 14.30 -14.48 -3.65
#